data_AF-A0A525CVB3-F1
#
_entry.id   AF-A0A525CVB3-F1
#
_cell.length_a   1.000
_cell.length_b   1.000
_cell.length_c   1.000
_cell.angle_alpha   90.00
_cell.angle_beta   90.00
_cell.angle_gamma   90.00
#
_symmetry.space_group_name_H-M   'P 1'
#
loop_
_entity.id
_entity.type
_entity.pdbx_description
1 polymer ?
#
loop_
_entity_poly.entity_id
_entity_poly.type
_entity_poly.pdbx_seq_one_letter_code
_entity_poly.pdbx_strand_id
1 'polypeptide(L)'
;MQALSNDGLIITLADKVIINDPKQHSDRLSNIASIMIKQPGSYPIMIEYFQRKGTATLKLFWKKPGDEVFAPIPAEAYGHKKETM
;
A
#
# COMPACT_ATOMS: atom_id res chain seq x y z
N MET A 1 -1.15 2.66 -7.40
CA MET A 1 -0.46 1.91 -6.33
C MET A 1 -0.63 0.42 -6.60
N GLN A 2 0.33 -0.39 -6.18
CA GLN A 2 0.30 -1.85 -6.23
C GLN A 2 1.06 -2.39 -5.01
N ALA A 3 0.71 -3.58 -4.53
CA ALA A 3 1.42 -4.24 -3.44
C ALA A 3 1.95 -5.60 -3.92
N LEU A 4 3.18 -5.95 -3.52
CA LEU A 4 3.67 -7.33 -3.50
C LEU A 4 3.45 -7.89 -2.10
N SER A 5 2.72 -8.99 -1.98
CA SER A 5 2.38 -9.55 -0.68
C SER A 5 2.38 -11.08 -0.64
N ASN A 6 2.56 -11.61 0.58
CA ASN A 6 2.41 -13.01 0.96
C ASN A 6 2.24 -13.07 2.49
N ASP A 7 1.06 -13.19 3.05
CA ASP A 7 -0.23 -13.54 2.41
C ASP A 7 -1.05 -12.28 2.05
N GLY A 8 -2.29 -12.18 2.54
CA GLY A 8 -3.24 -11.17 2.09
C GLY A 8 -3.13 -9.84 2.83
N LEU A 9 -3.71 -8.82 2.20
CA LEU A 9 -3.78 -7.47 2.74
C LEU A 9 -5.05 -6.72 2.32
N ILE A 10 -5.38 -5.70 3.11
CA ILE A 10 -6.29 -4.62 2.77
C ILE A 10 -5.53 -3.31 2.95
N ILE A 11 -5.57 -2.44 1.95
CA ILE A 11 -5.02 -1.08 2.03
C ILE A 11 -6.14 -0.07 1.94
N THR A 12 -6.21 0.78 2.96
CA THR A 12 -7.03 1.97 3.00
C THR A 12 -6.13 3.19 2.83
N LEU A 13 -6.42 4.05 1.86
CA LEU A 13 -5.72 5.33 1.66
C LEU A 13 -6.74 6.44 1.52
N ALA A 14 -6.56 7.55 2.25
CA ALA A 14 -7.48 8.67 2.25
C ALA A 14 -8.94 8.22 2.49
N ASP A 15 -9.11 7.38 3.52
CA ASP A 15 -10.39 6.82 3.97
C ASP A 15 -11.14 5.96 2.94
N LYS A 16 -10.41 5.46 1.93
CA LYS A 16 -10.95 4.56 0.89
C LYS A 16 -10.15 3.28 0.81
N VAL A 17 -10.82 2.14 0.80
CA VAL A 17 -10.19 0.86 0.48
C VAL A 17 -9.78 0.88 -0.99
N ILE A 18 -8.47 0.84 -1.24
CA ILE A 18 -7.89 0.92 -2.58
C ILE A 18 -7.39 -0.45 -3.07
N ILE A 19 -7.02 -1.33 -2.15
CA ILE A 19 -6.63 -2.72 -2.42
C ILE A 19 -7.34 -3.59 -1.39
N ASN A 20 -8.01 -4.64 -1.86
CA ASN A 20 -8.70 -5.63 -1.04
C ASN A 20 -8.35 -7.03 -1.58
N ASP A 21 -7.27 -7.61 -1.06
CA ASP A 21 -6.80 -8.96 -1.39
C ASP A 21 -6.54 -9.77 -0.11
N PRO A 22 -7.58 -10.12 0.66
CA PRO A 22 -7.44 -10.64 2.02
C PRO A 22 -7.27 -12.17 2.07
N LYS A 23 -7.08 -12.82 0.92
CA LYS A 23 -6.96 -14.28 0.86
C LYS A 23 -5.51 -14.71 1.00
N GLN A 24 -5.31 -15.92 1.49
CA GLN A 24 -3.99 -16.54 1.50
C GLN A 24 -3.47 -16.72 0.07
N HIS A 25 -2.21 -16.37 -0.17
CA HIS A 25 -1.54 -16.57 -1.46
C HIS A 25 -0.01 -16.44 -1.31
N SER A 26 0.73 -17.13 -2.19
CA SER A 26 2.17 -16.90 -2.33
C SER A 26 2.46 -15.50 -2.90
N ASP A 27 3.74 -15.12 -2.93
CA ASP A 27 4.22 -13.84 -3.48
C ASP A 27 3.58 -13.52 -4.83
N ARG A 28 2.77 -12.46 -4.87
CA ARG A 28 2.23 -11.91 -6.10
C ARG A 28 1.94 -10.41 -5.96
N LEU A 29 1.88 -9.74 -7.10
CA LEU A 29 1.40 -8.38 -7.16
C LEU A 29 -0.14 -8.35 -7.09
N SER A 30 -0.68 -7.39 -6.35
CA SER A 30 -2.11 -7.06 -6.34
C SER A 30 -2.56 -6.48 -7.69
N ASN A 31 -3.88 -6.32 -7.85
CA ASN A 31 -4.40 -5.42 -8.88
C ASN A 31 -3.87 -3.99 -8.69
N ILE A 32 -3.80 -3.23 -9.78
CA ILE A 32 -3.39 -1.82 -9.75
C ILE A 32 -4.55 -0.98 -9.22
N ALA A 33 -4.29 -0.22 -8.17
CA ALA A 33 -5.21 0.77 -7.61
C ALA A 33 -4.88 2.18 -8.14
N SER A 34 -5.84 2.83 -8.79
CA SER A 34 -5.71 4.22 -9.26
C SER A 34 -6.36 5.17 -8.28
N ILE A 35 -5.65 6.24 -7.91
CA ILE A 35 -6.06 7.18 -6.86
C ILE A 35 -5.75 8.59 -7.33
N MET A 36 -6.71 9.49 -7.20
CA MET A 36 -6.53 10.90 -7.52
C MET A 36 -6.20 11.67 -6.23
N ILE A 37 -4.99 12.23 -6.17
CA ILE A 37 -4.56 13.15 -5.11
C ILE A 37 -4.88 14.57 -5.58
N LYS A 38 -5.89 15.20 -4.96
CA LYS A 38 -6.38 16.53 -5.40
C LYS A 38 -5.54 17.69 -4.86
N GLN A 39 -4.95 17.52 -3.69
CA GLN A 39 -4.14 18.54 -3.02
C GLN A 39 -2.82 17.92 -2.53
N PRO A 40 -1.69 18.63 -2.64
CA PRO A 40 -0.44 18.17 -2.05
C PRO A 40 -0.57 18.10 -0.52
N GLY A 41 0.01 17.07 0.09
CA GLY A 41 -0.01 16.89 1.54
C GLY A 41 0.08 15.42 1.97
N SER A 42 0.02 15.20 3.28
CA SER A 42 -0.02 13.87 3.88
C SER A 42 -1.45 13.31 3.88
N TYR A 43 -1.60 12.07 3.44
CA TYR A 43 -2.87 11.33 3.47
C TYR A 43 -2.75 10.14 4.40
N PRO A 44 -3.77 9.84 5.22
CA PRO A 44 -3.75 8.68 6.09
C PRO A 44 -3.74 7.40 5.25
N ILE A 45 -2.84 6.49 5.60
CA ILE A 45 -2.77 5.13 5.06
C ILE A 45 -2.88 4.14 6.21
N MET A 46 -3.72 3.11 6.03
CA MET A 46 -3.83 1.97 6.92
C MET A 46 -3.66 0.70 6.11
N ILE A 47 -2.83 -0.21 6.62
CA ILE A 47 -2.55 -1.50 5.97
C ILE A 47 -2.84 -2.58 6.97
N GLU A 48 -3.88 -3.36 6.69
CA GLU A 48 -4.19 -4.58 7.41
C GLU A 48 -3.55 -5.73 6.64
N TYR A 49 -2.53 -6.36 7.22
CA TYR A 49 -1.77 -7.43 6.58
C TYR A 49 -1.77 -8.65 7.49
N PHE A 50 -1.84 -9.84 6.89
CA PHE A 50 -1.62 -11.08 7.61
C PHE A 50 -0.68 -12.02 6.86
N GLN A 51 -0.04 -12.88 7.64
CA GLN A 51 0.82 -13.96 7.19
C GLN A 51 0.30 -15.21 7.89
N ARG A 52 -0.07 -16.27 7.15
CA ARG A 52 -0.58 -17.50 7.76
C ARG A 52 0.54 -18.44 8.19
N LYS A 53 1.48 -18.74 7.29
CA LYS A 53 2.64 -19.63 7.54
C LYS A 53 3.74 -19.49 6.48
N GLY A 54 4.99 -19.77 6.83
CA GLY A 54 6.09 -19.78 5.85
C GLY A 54 6.78 -18.42 5.73
N THR A 55 6.94 -17.93 4.50
CA THR A 55 7.61 -16.64 4.23
C THR A 55 6.63 -15.48 4.30
N ALA A 56 7.17 -14.27 4.52
CA ALA A 56 6.41 -13.04 4.64
C ALA A 56 6.94 -12.01 3.63
N THR A 57 6.03 -11.40 2.87
CA THR A 57 6.37 -10.31 1.96
C THR A 57 5.32 -9.22 2.08
N LEU A 58 5.77 -7.96 2.21
CA LEU A 58 4.94 -6.77 2.03
C LEU A 58 5.79 -5.65 1.45
N LYS A 59 5.54 -5.28 0.19
CA LYS A 59 6.20 -4.14 -0.47
C LYS A 59 5.15 -3.32 -1.22
N LEU A 60 5.18 -2.00 -1.03
CA LEU A 60 4.29 -1.09 -1.73
C LEU A 60 5.01 -0.38 -2.86
N PHE A 61 4.33 -0.26 -3.98
CA PHE A 61 4.81 0.40 -5.17
C PHE A 61 3.82 1.47 -5.61
N TRP A 62 4.34 2.59 -6.08
CA TRP A 62 3.57 3.64 -6.73
C TRP A 62 4.09 3.92 -8.13
N LYS A 63 3.25 4.54 -8.94
CA LYS A 63 3.61 5.15 -10.20
C LYS A 63 2.95 6.53 -10.18
N LYS A 64 3.75 7.59 -10.09
CA LYS A 64 3.22 8.95 -10.03
C LYS A 64 2.87 9.43 -11.45
N PRO A 65 2.07 10.50 -11.59
CA PRO A 65 1.87 11.12 -12.89
C PRO A 65 3.21 11.48 -13.54
N GLY A 66 3.42 11.04 -14.78
CA GLY A 66 4.69 11.22 -15.52
C GLY A 66 5.73 10.11 -15.33
N ASP A 67 5.55 9.19 -14.38
CA ASP A 67 6.41 8.02 -14.26
C ASP A 67 5.98 6.92 -15.25
N GLU A 68 6.95 6.29 -15.93
CA GLU A 68 6.70 5.18 -16.85
C GLU A 68 6.47 3.85 -16.12
N VAL A 69 7.16 3.64 -15.00
CA VAL A 69 7.20 2.36 -14.27
C VAL A 69 6.81 2.52 -12.80
N PHE A 70 6.37 1.43 -12.20
CA PHE A 70 6.17 1.37 -10.75
C PHE A 70 7.51 1.32 -10.02
N ALA A 71 7.63 2.08 -8.94
CA ALA A 71 8.79 2.09 -8.06
C ALA A 71 8.37 1.87 -6.60
N PRO A 72 9.25 1.31 -5.75
CA PRO A 72 9.00 1.24 -4.31
C PRO A 72 8.67 2.62 -3.75
N ILE A 73 7.68 2.69 -2.86
CA ILE A 73 7.40 3.93 -2.13
C ILE A 73 8.57 4.17 -1.16
N PRO A 74 9.29 5.31 -1.28
CA PRO A 74 10.49 5.58 -0.50
C PRO A 74 10.15 5.88 0.96
N ALA A 75 11.10 5.70 1.87
CA ALA A 75 10.89 5.85 3.31
C ALA A 75 10.39 7.26 3.68
N GLU A 76 10.89 8.27 2.98
CA GLU A 76 10.58 9.69 3.19
C GLU A 76 9.13 10.06 2.81
N ALA A 77 8.44 9.19 2.05
CA ALA A 77 7.02 9.37 1.74
C ALA A 77 6.10 8.93 2.89
N TYR A 78 6.65 8.24 3.90
CA TYR A 78 5.91 7.83 5.09
C TYR A 78 6.16 8.80 6.24
N GLY A 79 5.13 9.00 7.05
CA GLY A 79 5.22 9.70 8.32
C GLY A 79 4.15 9.18 9.27
N HIS A 80 4.46 9.17 10.57
CA HIS A 80 3.46 8.93 11.61
C HIS A 80 3.11 10.28 12.25
N LYS A 81 1.82 10.52 12.49
CA LYS A 81 1.45 11.63 13.37
C LYS A 81 1.86 11.23 14.79
N LYS A 82 2.53 12.12 15.52
CA LYS A 82 2.66 11.97 16.96
C LYS A 82 1.26 12.09 17.54
N GLU A 83 0.77 11.05 18.20
CA GLU A 83 -0.41 11.18 19.04
C GLU A 83 -0.08 12.23 20.11
N THR A 84 -0.86 13.30 20.12
CA THR A 84 -0.79 14.28 21.20
C THR A 84 -1.70 13.74 22.29
N MET A 85 -1.11 13.31 23.41
CA MET A 85 -1.85 12.92 24.62
C MET A 85 -2.62 14.11 25.19
#